data_AF-A0A846NFE1-F1
#
_entry.id   AF-A0A846NFE1-F1
#
_cell.length_a   1.000
_cell.length_b   1.000
_cell.length_c   1.000
_cell.angle_alpha   90.00
_cell.angle_beta   90.00
_cell.angle_gamma   90.00
#
_symmetry.space_group_name_H-M   'P 1'
#
loop_
_entity.id
_entity.type
_entity.pdbx_description
1 polymer ?
#
loop_
_entity_poly.entity_id
_entity_poly.type
_entity_poly.pdbx_seq_one_letter_code
_entity_poly.pdbx_strand_id
1 'polypeptide(L)'
;MNRLTYAKAGVDLDEVGRIRKEIIKQLHRTFRSRQGKLGSPLMGIGHYAGIIDIGDRALTVHSDGVGTKVLVAQMMEKYDTMGIDCVAMNVNDLICVGSEPIALVDYLALEKPYKKMVK
;
A
#
# COMPACT_ATOMS: atom_id res chain seq x y z
N MET A 1 40.34 -4.33 3.82
CA MET A 1 39.48 -4.15 2.62
C MET A 1 38.17 -3.51 3.03
N ASN A 2 37.82 -2.36 2.46
CA ASN A 2 36.55 -1.71 2.77
C ASN A 2 35.42 -2.54 2.11
N ARG A 3 34.70 -3.35 2.91
CA ARG A 3 33.72 -4.30 2.40
C ARG A 3 32.56 -3.52 1.76
N LEU A 4 32.38 -3.67 0.45
CA LEU A 4 31.21 -3.15 -0.27
C LEU A 4 29.98 -3.95 0.20
N THR A 5 28.94 -3.25 0.65
CA THR A 5 27.67 -3.85 1.04
C THR A 5 26.55 -3.22 0.21
N TYR A 6 25.48 -3.96 -0.03
CA TYR A 6 24.31 -3.45 -0.76
C TYR A 6 23.69 -2.22 -0.06
N ALA A 7 23.77 -2.18 1.27
CA ALA A 7 23.39 -1.02 2.08
C ALA A 7 24.20 0.26 1.74
N LYS A 8 25.49 0.15 1.39
CA LYS A 8 26.29 1.31 0.95
C LYS A 8 25.86 1.87 -0.41
N ALA A 9 25.09 1.10 -1.19
CA ALA A 9 24.44 1.58 -2.41
C ALA A 9 23.05 2.20 -2.15
N GLY A 10 22.67 2.39 -0.88
CA GLY A 10 21.39 2.98 -0.47
C GLY A 10 20.27 1.96 -0.19
N VAL A 11 20.54 0.66 -0.35
CA VAL A 11 19.53 -0.39 -0.17
C VAL A 11 19.83 -1.23 1.08
N ASP A 12 19.29 -0.80 2.22
CA ASP A 12 19.35 -1.54 3.48
C ASP A 12 18.14 -2.51 3.59
N LEU A 13 18.40 -3.79 3.32
CA LEU A 13 17.38 -4.84 3.34
C LEU A 13 16.80 -5.10 4.74
N ASP A 14 17.60 -4.87 5.80
CA ASP A 14 17.15 -5.08 7.18
C ASP A 14 16.21 -3.95 7.62
N GLU A 15 16.52 -2.71 7.22
CA GLU A 15 15.66 -1.55 7.44
C GLU A 15 14.34 -1.69 6.69
N VAL A 16 14.38 -2.04 5.40
CA VAL A 16 13.18 -2.30 4.59
C VAL A 16 12.38 -3.45 5.18
N GLY A 17 13.03 -4.51 5.66
CA GLY A 17 12.39 -5.65 6.31
C GLY A 17 11.63 -5.26 7.59
N ARG A 18 12.16 -4.34 8.39
CA ARG A 18 11.50 -3.83 9.61
C ARG A 18 10.27 -2.99 9.27
N ILE A 19 10.41 -2.06 8.33
CA ILE A 19 9.31 -1.23 7.81
C ILE A 19 8.17 -2.12 7.29
N ARG A 20 8.52 -3.12 6.46
CA ARG A 20 7.56 -4.08 5.90
C ARG A 20 6.76 -4.78 7.00
N LYS A 21 7.41 -5.26 8.07
CA LYS A 21 6.73 -5.97 9.17
C LYS A 21 5.68 -5.10 9.86
N GLU A 22 5.99 -3.84 10.13
CA GLU A 22 5.04 -2.94 10.81
C GLU A 22 3.87 -2.56 9.88
N ILE A 23 4.13 -2.36 8.59
CA ILE A 23 3.07 -2.16 7.58
C ILE A 23 2.12 -3.36 7.54
N ILE A 24 2.66 -4.59 7.43
CA ILE A 24 1.86 -5.82 7.39
C ILE A 24 0.95 -5.94 8.63
N LYS A 25 1.48 -5.61 9.81
CA LYS A 25 0.73 -5.63 11.07
C LYS A 25 -0.45 -4.67 11.06
N GLN A 26 -0.30 -3.48 10.46
CA GLN A 26 -1.40 -2.53 10.30
C GLN A 26 -2.41 -3.00 9.24
N LEU A 27 -1.95 -3.56 8.12
CA LEU A 27 -2.78 -4.07 7.04
C LEU A 27 -3.72 -5.21 7.47
N HIS A 28 -3.34 -6.03 8.46
CA HIS A 28 -4.23 -7.10 8.95
C HIS A 28 -5.63 -6.60 9.39
N ARG A 29 -5.77 -5.33 9.78
CA ARG A 29 -7.07 -4.74 10.12
C ARG A 29 -8.02 -4.68 8.92
N THR A 30 -7.51 -4.36 7.72
CA THR A 30 -8.34 -4.24 6.52
C THR A 30 -8.84 -5.60 6.06
N PHE A 31 -8.00 -6.63 6.15
CA PHE A 31 -8.33 -8.02 5.80
C PHE A 31 -9.44 -8.58 6.71
N ARG A 32 -9.35 -8.33 8.03
CA ARG A 32 -10.38 -8.77 8.99
C ARG A 32 -11.77 -8.20 8.69
N SER A 33 -11.85 -6.96 8.21
CA SER A 33 -13.14 -6.31 7.88
C SER A 33 -13.89 -6.99 6.72
N ARG A 34 -13.18 -7.81 5.94
CA ARG A 34 -13.65 -8.44 4.70
C ARG A 34 -13.84 -9.96 4.79
N GLN A 35 -13.51 -10.58 5.92
CA GLN A 35 -13.69 -12.02 6.12
C GLN A 35 -15.15 -12.44 5.88
N GLY A 36 -15.34 -13.47 5.07
CA GLY A 36 -16.67 -14.04 4.76
C GLY A 36 -17.52 -13.19 3.81
N LYS A 37 -16.96 -12.16 3.17
CA LYS A 37 -17.63 -11.33 2.17
C LYS A 37 -16.95 -11.50 0.80
N LEU A 38 -17.62 -11.04 -0.26
CA LEU A 38 -16.98 -10.88 -1.57
C LEU A 38 -15.72 -10.01 -1.42
N GLY A 39 -14.62 -10.40 -2.07
CA GLY A 39 -13.31 -9.79 -1.89
C GLY A 39 -12.54 -10.30 -0.68
N SER A 40 -13.03 -11.35 0.01
CA SER A 40 -12.29 -11.95 1.11
C SER A 40 -10.93 -12.45 0.62
N PRO A 41 -9.84 -12.15 1.34
CA PRO A 41 -8.53 -12.68 1.02
C PRO A 41 -8.53 -14.20 1.19
N LEU A 42 -8.02 -14.93 0.20
CA LEU A 42 -7.88 -16.39 0.22
C LEU A 42 -6.54 -16.85 0.80
N MET A 43 -5.59 -15.93 0.94
CA MET A 43 -4.26 -16.17 1.52
C MET A 43 -3.88 -15.05 2.50
N GLY A 44 -2.96 -15.37 3.41
CA GLY A 44 -2.39 -14.38 4.33
C GLY A 44 -1.50 -13.35 3.65
N ILE A 45 -1.10 -12.32 4.40
CA ILE A 45 -0.18 -11.28 3.91
C ILE A 45 1.27 -11.81 3.94
N GLY A 46 2.06 -11.49 2.92
CA GLY A 46 3.50 -11.79 2.89
C GLY A 46 3.97 -12.59 1.66
N HIS A 47 3.04 -13.09 0.87
CA HIS A 47 3.30 -13.74 -0.42
C HIS A 47 3.60 -12.72 -1.53
N TYR A 48 4.00 -13.22 -2.70
CA TYR A 48 4.29 -12.41 -3.88
C TYR A 48 3.04 -11.73 -4.47
N ALA A 49 1.86 -12.35 -4.29
CA ALA A 49 0.58 -11.83 -4.76
C ALA A 49 -0.50 -12.04 -3.70
N GLY A 50 -1.50 -11.15 -3.70
CA GLY A 50 -2.75 -11.34 -2.97
C GLY A 50 -3.77 -12.03 -3.85
N ILE A 51 -4.58 -12.91 -3.25
CA ILE A 51 -5.68 -13.59 -3.93
C ILE A 51 -6.98 -13.22 -3.19
N ILE A 52 -7.99 -12.79 -3.94
CA ILE A 52 -9.31 -12.45 -3.41
C ILE A 52 -10.39 -13.27 -4.12
N ASP A 53 -11.44 -13.63 -3.40
CA ASP A 53 -12.60 -14.28 -3.97
C ASP A 53 -13.55 -13.26 -4.61
N ILE A 54 -13.87 -13.44 -5.89
CA ILE A 54 -14.80 -12.59 -6.66
C ILE A 54 -16.07 -13.33 -7.11
N GLY A 55 -16.20 -14.63 -6.80
CA GLY A 55 -17.33 -15.46 -7.24
C GLY A 55 -17.58 -15.41 -8.75
N ASP A 56 -18.83 -15.20 -9.13
CA ASP A 56 -19.35 -15.10 -10.49
C ASP A 56 -19.49 -13.65 -10.99
N ARG A 57 -18.78 -12.72 -10.37
CA ARG A 57 -18.93 -11.27 -10.63
C ARG A 57 -17.86 -10.74 -11.59
N ALA A 58 -18.17 -9.61 -12.21
CA ALA A 58 -17.19 -8.80 -12.93
C ALA A 58 -16.33 -7.98 -11.95
N LEU A 59 -15.09 -7.71 -12.35
CA LEU A 59 -14.13 -6.92 -11.57
C LEU A 59 -13.84 -5.59 -12.28
N THR A 60 -14.03 -4.48 -11.58
CA THR A 60 -13.54 -3.16 -12.01
C THR A 60 -12.15 -2.93 -11.43
N VAL A 61 -11.23 -2.44 -12.26
CA VAL A 61 -9.86 -2.10 -11.85
C VAL A 61 -9.61 -0.64 -12.19
N HIS A 62 -9.03 0.08 -11.24
CA HIS A 62 -8.62 1.46 -11.37
C HIS A 62 -7.26 1.64 -10.69
N SER A 63 -6.45 2.57 -11.20
CA SER A 63 -5.15 2.90 -10.61
C SER A 63 -4.88 4.39 -10.78
N ASP A 64 -4.74 5.08 -9.67
CA ASP A 64 -4.40 6.48 -9.59
C ASP A 64 -3.50 6.75 -8.36
N GLY A 65 -2.78 7.86 -8.39
CA GLY A 65 -1.92 8.33 -7.32
C GLY A 65 -2.40 9.65 -6.73
N VAL A 66 -1.57 10.22 -5.84
CA VAL A 66 -1.89 11.51 -5.18
C VAL A 66 -1.55 12.72 -6.07
N GLY A 67 -0.72 12.53 -7.09
CA GLY A 67 -0.28 13.59 -7.99
C GLY A 67 0.64 14.62 -7.33
N THR A 68 0.62 15.85 -7.86
CA THR A 68 1.52 16.95 -7.44
C THR A 68 1.33 17.41 -5.99
N LYS A 69 0.24 17.01 -5.33
CA LYS A 69 0.03 17.25 -3.89
C LYS A 69 1.14 16.64 -3.03
N VAL A 70 1.86 15.62 -3.53
CA VAL A 70 3.08 15.08 -2.90
C VAL A 70 4.12 16.17 -2.66
N LEU A 71 4.28 17.13 -3.57
CA LEU A 71 5.25 18.22 -3.45
C LEU A 71 4.92 19.11 -2.24
N VAL A 72 3.62 19.38 -2.01
CA VAL A 72 3.16 20.17 -0.86
C VAL A 72 3.41 19.42 0.44
N ALA A 73 3.10 18.11 0.48
CA ALA A 73 3.38 17.26 1.63
C ALA A 73 4.90 17.23 1.97
N GLN A 74 5.75 17.23 0.95
CA GLN A 74 7.20 17.32 1.12
C GLN A 74 7.64 18.68 1.68
N MET A 75 7.11 19.79 1.14
CA MET A 75 7.41 21.14 1.64
C MET A 75 6.98 21.33 3.10
N MET A 76 5.90 20.66 3.52
CA MET A 76 5.38 20.72 4.89
C MET A 76 5.98 19.65 5.82
N GLU A 77 6.79 18.74 5.29
CA GLU A 77 7.27 17.53 5.98
C GLU A 77 6.15 16.71 6.66
N LYS A 78 4.96 16.68 6.05
CA LYS A 78 3.75 16.06 6.62
C LYS A 78 3.12 15.06 5.66
N TYR A 79 3.13 13.79 6.06
CA TYR A 79 2.75 12.64 5.20
C TYR A 79 1.60 11.79 5.75
N ASP A 80 1.08 12.13 6.93
CA ASP A 80 0.09 11.35 7.69
C ASP A 80 -1.27 11.17 6.99
N THR A 81 -1.61 12.04 6.04
CA THR A 81 -2.86 11.95 5.26
C THR A 81 -2.66 11.44 3.82
N MET A 82 -1.43 11.29 3.36
CA MET A 82 -1.13 10.98 1.95
C MET A 82 -1.71 9.63 1.51
N GLY A 83 -1.71 8.64 2.40
CA GLY A 83 -2.33 7.35 2.14
C GLY A 83 -3.86 7.44 1.97
N ILE A 84 -4.52 8.37 2.69
CA ILE A 84 -5.96 8.59 2.58
C ILE A 84 -6.29 9.17 1.20
N ASP A 85 -5.52 10.18 0.77
CA ASP A 85 -5.67 10.78 -0.56
C ASP A 85 -5.50 9.72 -1.67
N CYS A 86 -4.48 8.87 -1.55
CA CYS A 86 -4.21 7.79 -2.51
C CYS A 86 -5.39 6.81 -2.63
N VAL A 87 -5.94 6.36 -1.50
CA VAL A 87 -7.11 5.48 -1.48
C VAL A 87 -8.34 6.18 -2.05
N ALA A 88 -8.58 7.44 -1.69
CA ALA A 88 -9.76 8.19 -2.10
C ALA A 88 -9.82 8.40 -3.62
N MET A 89 -8.69 8.73 -4.27
CA MET A 89 -8.63 8.89 -5.72
C MET A 89 -9.07 7.63 -6.47
N ASN A 90 -8.72 6.45 -5.95
CA ASN A 90 -9.13 5.19 -6.54
C ASN A 90 -10.57 4.81 -6.21
N VAL A 91 -10.96 4.94 -4.93
CA VAL A 91 -12.27 4.49 -4.45
C VAL A 91 -13.41 5.32 -5.02
N ASN A 92 -13.24 6.64 -5.13
CA ASN A 92 -14.31 7.52 -5.61
C ASN A 92 -14.69 7.21 -7.05
N ASP A 93 -13.73 6.94 -7.92
CA ASP A 93 -13.98 6.61 -9.33
C ASP A 93 -14.64 5.25 -9.50
N LEU A 94 -14.29 4.27 -8.67
CA LEU A 94 -14.99 2.98 -8.63
C LEU A 94 -16.46 3.14 -8.22
N ILE A 95 -16.75 3.99 -7.24
CA ILE A 95 -18.13 4.23 -6.78
C ILE A 95 -18.96 4.92 -7.88
N CYS A 96 -18.37 5.82 -8.66
CA CYS A 96 -19.05 6.50 -9.77
C CYS A 96 -19.56 5.56 -10.87
N VAL A 97 -18.94 4.38 -11.03
CA VAL A 97 -19.42 3.32 -11.96
C VAL A 97 -20.29 2.27 -11.26
N GLY A 98 -20.66 2.50 -10.00
CA GLY A 98 -21.51 1.60 -9.21
C GLY A 98 -20.79 0.38 -8.62
N SER A 99 -19.45 0.37 -8.64
CA SER A 99 -18.66 -0.75 -8.14
C SER A 99 -18.40 -0.65 -6.64
N GLU A 100 -18.48 -1.78 -5.93
CA GLU A 100 -18.05 -1.89 -4.54
C GLU A 100 -16.51 -2.03 -4.48
N PRO A 101 -15.78 -1.16 -3.76
CA PRO A 101 -14.35 -1.34 -3.54
C PRO A 101 -14.08 -2.52 -2.60
N ILE A 102 -13.44 -3.56 -3.13
CA ILE A 102 -13.17 -4.80 -2.41
C ILE A 102 -11.70 -5.02 -2.07
N ALA A 103 -10.77 -4.47 -2.84
CA ALA A 103 -9.33 -4.62 -2.65
C ALA A 103 -8.58 -3.41 -3.21
N LEU A 104 -7.36 -3.20 -2.72
CA LEU A 104 -6.45 -2.18 -3.20
C LEU A 104 -5.01 -2.71 -3.12
N VAL A 105 -4.20 -2.35 -4.11
CA VAL A 105 -2.75 -2.53 -4.12
C VAL A 105 -2.11 -1.14 -4.21
N ASP A 106 -1.02 -0.94 -3.49
CA ASP A 106 -0.26 0.30 -3.49
C ASP A 106 1.18 0.08 -3.95
N TYR A 107 1.79 1.14 -4.48
CA TYR A 107 3.20 1.20 -4.81
C TYR A 107 3.78 2.52 -4.30
N LEU A 108 4.79 2.42 -3.44
CA LEU A 108 5.48 3.56 -2.87
C LEU A 108 6.95 3.57 -3.31
N ALA A 109 7.31 4.57 -4.11
CA ALA A 109 8.69 4.85 -4.50
C ALA A 109 9.27 5.98 -3.66
N LEU A 110 10.44 5.73 -3.07
CA LEU A 110 11.17 6.70 -2.25
C LEU A 110 12.63 6.73 -2.71
N GLU A 111 13.25 7.91 -2.66
CA GLU A 111 14.70 8.05 -2.90
C GLU A 111 15.52 7.26 -1.86
N LYS A 112 15.03 7.21 -0.61
CA LYS A 112 15.62 6.46 0.49
C LYS A 112 14.54 5.98 1.46
N PRO A 113 14.78 4.90 2.21
CA PRO A 113 13.87 4.47 3.27
C PRO A 113 13.58 5.60 4.27
N TYR A 114 12.29 5.86 4.54
CA TYR A 114 11.87 6.89 5.49
C TYR A 114 11.48 6.26 6.82
N LYS A 115 12.34 6.38 7.83
CA LYS A 115 12.15 5.73 9.15
C LYS A 115 10.88 6.13 9.88
N LYS A 116 10.39 7.36 9.67
CA LYS A 116 9.16 7.88 10.31
C LYS A 116 7.89 7.49 9.55
N MET A 117 8.01 6.72 8.46
CA MET A 117 6.88 6.28 7.64
C MET A 117 5.95 5.32 8.40
N VAL A 118 6.51 4.54 9.32
CA VAL A 118 5.75 3.62 10.17
C VAL A 118 6.03 3.97 11.62
N LYS A 119 4.96 4.21 12.39
CA LYS A 119 4.99 4.45 13.83
C LYS A 119 4.77 3.16 14.58
#